data_AF-A0A6L8EXJ4-F1
#
_entry.id   AF-A0A6L8EXJ4-F1
#
_cell.length_a   1.000
_cell.length_b   1.000
_cell.length_c   1.000
_cell.angle_alpha   90.00
_cell.angle_beta   90.00
_cell.angle_gamma   90.00
#
_symmetry.space_group_name_H-M   'P 1'
#
loop_
_entity.id
_entity.type
_entity.pdbx_description
1 polymer ?
#
loop_
_entity_poly.entity_id
_entity_poly.type
_entity_poly.pdbx_seq_one_letter_code
_entity_poly.pdbx_strand_id
1 'polypeptide(L)'
;MQIRNAVVEYNLEEAAATLDISPEVLKWAVDAEHLQCYYRLGKNDYRFHEASLRANKELLLEDGYLTELLNAFSLSETTTVPDAQEADPPSKRSDP
;
A
#
# COMPACT_ATOMS: atom_id res chain seq x y z
N MET A 1 30.99 -20.79 -19.13
CA MET A 1 30.51 -19.74 -18.20
C MET A 1 29.08 -20.11 -17.81
N GLN A 2 28.87 -20.72 -16.64
CA GLN A 2 27.53 -20.99 -16.12
C GLN A 2 27.05 -19.71 -15.43
N ILE A 3 26.08 -19.03 -16.02
CA ILE A 3 25.36 -17.96 -15.34
C ILE A 3 24.47 -18.67 -14.31
N ARG A 4 24.96 -18.76 -13.07
CA ARG A 4 24.16 -19.22 -11.93
C ARG A 4 23.01 -18.23 -11.80
N ASN A 5 21.77 -18.71 -11.94
CA ASN A 5 20.52 -17.96 -11.90
C ASN A 5 20.62 -16.69 -11.03
N ALA A 6 20.74 -15.54 -11.67
CA ALA A 6 20.59 -14.27 -10.98
C ALA A 6 19.13 -14.21 -10.53
N VAL A 7 18.90 -14.16 -9.21
CA VAL A 7 17.54 -14.02 -8.70
C VAL A 7 17.09 -12.60 -9.08
N VAL A 8 16.07 -12.50 -9.93
CA VAL A 8 15.57 -11.20 -10.39
C VAL A 8 14.75 -10.56 -9.27
N GLU A 9 15.17 -9.38 -8.85
CA GLU A 9 14.47 -8.55 -7.88
C GLU A 9 13.80 -7.38 -8.58
N TYR A 10 12.61 -7.06 -8.11
CA TYR A 10 11.82 -5.94 -8.58
C TYR A 10 11.64 -4.97 -7.42
N ASN A 11 11.87 -3.68 -7.68
CA ASN A 11 11.49 -2.64 -6.74
C ASN A 11 9.96 -2.41 -6.77
N LEU A 12 9.46 -1.51 -5.92
CA LEU A 12 8.03 -1.22 -5.80
C LEU A 12 7.39 -0.78 -7.13
N GLU A 13 8.07 0.08 -7.91
CA GLU A 13 7.58 0.59 -9.20
C GLU A 13 7.49 -0.53 -10.25
N GLU A 14 8.55 -1.33 -10.36
CA GLU A 14 8.62 -2.45 -11.30
C GLU A 14 7.60 -3.54 -10.96
N ALA A 15 7.42 -3.81 -9.67
CA ALA A 15 6.43 -4.75 -9.16
C ALA A 15 4.99 -4.26 -9.44
N ALA A 16 4.71 -2.99 -9.19
CA ALA A 16 3.41 -2.38 -9.44
C ALA A 16 3.04 -2.44 -10.93
N ALA A 17 3.99 -2.08 -11.82
CA ALA A 17 3.82 -2.21 -13.27
C ALA A 17 3.58 -3.67 -13.70
N THR A 18 4.24 -4.64 -13.05
CA THR A 18 4.05 -6.08 -13.34
C THR A 18 2.66 -6.58 -12.91
N LEU A 19 2.10 -6.00 -11.86
CA LEU A 19 0.79 -6.34 -11.29
C LEU A 19 -0.36 -5.48 -11.86
N ASP A 20 -0.05 -4.52 -12.74
CA ASP A 20 -1.02 -3.59 -13.34
C ASP A 20 -1.83 -2.78 -12.30
N ILE A 21 -1.16 -2.35 -11.23
CA ILE A 21 -1.72 -1.48 -10.17
C ILE A 21 -0.77 -0.31 -9.90
N SER A 22 -1.24 0.72 -9.21
CA SER A 22 -0.36 1.85 -8.85
C SER A 22 0.65 1.45 -7.76
N PRO A 23 1.85 2.05 -7.74
CA PRO A 23 2.84 1.84 -6.67
C PRO A 23 2.30 2.18 -5.28
N GLU A 24 1.43 3.19 -5.19
CA GLU A 24 0.78 3.60 -3.94
C GLU A 24 -0.18 2.52 -3.41
N VAL A 25 -1.00 1.95 -4.29
CA VAL A 25 -1.91 0.84 -3.95
C VAL A 25 -1.09 -0.39 -3.55
N LEU A 26 -0.05 -0.74 -4.31
CA LEU A 26 0.82 -1.88 -3.98
C LEU A 26 1.49 -1.67 -2.62
N LYS A 27 2.02 -0.49 -2.36
CA LYS A 27 2.65 -0.15 -1.07
C LYS A 27 1.66 -0.32 0.08
N TRP A 28 0.49 0.30 -0.04
CA TRP A 28 -0.54 0.22 0.99
C TRP A 28 -0.99 -1.24 1.21
N ALA A 29 -1.23 -1.99 0.13
CA ALA A 29 -1.68 -3.37 0.21
C ALA A 29 -0.64 -4.28 0.88
N VAL A 30 0.65 -4.04 0.63
CA VAL A 30 1.74 -4.76 1.31
C VAL A 30 1.88 -4.33 2.78
N ASP A 31 1.69 -3.06 3.09
CA ASP A 31 1.70 -2.56 4.48
C ASP A 31 0.49 -3.06 5.30
N ALA A 32 -0.65 -3.23 4.65
CA ALA A 32 -1.88 -3.77 5.24
C ALA A 32 -1.97 -5.31 5.16
N GLU A 33 -0.88 -6.00 4.79
CA GLU A 33 -0.77 -7.46 4.70
C GLU A 33 -1.73 -8.14 3.69
N HIS A 34 -2.36 -7.38 2.78
CA HIS A 34 -3.16 -7.91 1.69
C HIS A 34 -2.30 -8.56 0.60
N LEU A 35 -1.12 -7.99 0.32
CA LEU A 35 -0.15 -8.50 -0.65
C LEU A 35 1.19 -8.78 -0.01
N GLN A 36 1.99 -9.66 -0.64
CA GLN A 36 3.28 -10.06 -0.11
C GLN A 36 4.45 -9.39 -0.85
N CYS A 37 5.45 -8.96 -0.09
CA CYS A 37 6.78 -8.64 -0.62
C CYS A 37 7.78 -9.73 -0.22
N TYR A 38 8.94 -9.78 -0.87
CA TYR A 38 10.00 -10.72 -0.51
C TYR A 38 10.77 -10.27 0.74
N TYR A 39 11.29 -9.05 0.73
CA TYR A 39 11.82 -8.39 1.93
C TYR A 39 11.69 -6.87 1.84
N ARG A 40 11.95 -6.20 2.96
CA ARG A 40 11.99 -4.74 3.06
C ARG A 40 13.36 -4.31 3.60
N LEU A 41 13.96 -3.29 2.99
CA LEU A 41 15.22 -2.69 3.47
C LEU A 41 14.97 -1.41 4.30
N GLY A 42 13.74 -0.89 4.27
CA GLY A 42 13.32 0.29 5.01
C GLY A 42 11.81 0.51 4.89
N LYS A 43 11.32 1.61 5.45
CA LYS A 43 9.88 1.92 5.50
C LYS A 43 9.20 1.98 4.12
N ASN A 44 9.96 2.31 3.07
CA ASN A 44 9.45 2.46 1.71
C ASN A 44 10.28 1.68 0.66
N ASP A 45 11.22 0.82 1.08
CA ASP A 45 12.08 0.06 0.16
C ASP A 45 11.67 -1.41 0.20
N TYR A 46 10.78 -1.77 -0.73
CA TYR A 46 10.22 -3.10 -0.88
C TYR A 46 10.91 -3.81 -2.04
N ARG A 47 11.27 -5.07 -1.82
CA ARG A 47 11.81 -5.94 -2.85
C ARG A 47 10.86 -7.11 -3.08
N PHE A 48 10.63 -7.40 -4.34
CA PHE A 48 9.78 -8.48 -4.79
C PHE A 48 10.61 -9.43 -5.66
N HIS A 49 10.27 -10.71 -5.58
CA HIS A 49 10.77 -11.71 -6.53
C HIS A 49 9.62 -12.23 -7.38
N GLU A 50 9.97 -12.97 -8.43
CA GLU A 50 8.98 -13.61 -9.31
C GLU A 50 7.95 -14.44 -8.55
N ALA A 51 8.33 -15.13 -7.47
CA ALA A 51 7.42 -15.94 -6.67
C ALA A 51 6.36 -15.08 -5.95
N SER A 52 6.76 -13.99 -5.30
CA SER A 52 5.81 -13.07 -4.64
C SER A 52 4.94 -12.34 -5.67
N LEU A 53 5.51 -11.96 -6.81
CA LEU A 53 4.72 -11.34 -7.89
C LEU A 53 3.70 -12.30 -8.48
N ARG A 54 4.06 -13.57 -8.67
CA ARG A 54 3.13 -14.59 -9.15
C ARG A 54 1.99 -14.81 -8.16
N ALA A 55 2.30 -14.99 -6.88
CA ALA A 55 1.29 -15.18 -5.84
C ALA A 55 0.34 -13.97 -5.74
N ASN A 56 0.88 -12.75 -5.73
CA ASN A 56 0.07 -11.53 -5.73
C ASN A 56 -0.79 -11.43 -7.00
N LYS A 57 -0.24 -11.77 -8.17
CA LYS A 57 -0.99 -11.75 -9.43
C LYS A 57 -2.13 -12.76 -9.43
N GLU A 58 -1.89 -13.97 -8.95
CA GLU A 58 -2.94 -14.99 -8.81
C GLU A 58 -4.07 -14.49 -7.91
N LEU A 59 -3.72 -13.89 -6.76
CA LEU A 59 -4.70 -13.31 -5.83
C LEU A 59 -5.50 -12.15 -6.46
N LEU A 60 -4.83 -11.25 -7.20
CA LEU A 60 -5.48 -10.14 -7.88
C LEU A 60 -6.42 -10.58 -9.01
N LEU A 61 -6.22 -11.78 -9.55
CA LEU A 61 -7.08 -12.38 -10.58
C LEU A 61 -8.28 -13.14 -9.98
N GLU A 62 -8.34 -13.31 -8.66
CA GLU A 62 -9.53 -13.85 -8.00
C GLU A 62 -10.71 -12.89 -8.17
N ASP A 63 -11.89 -13.45 -8.42
CA ASP A 63 -13.08 -12.67 -8.76
C ASP A 63 -13.42 -11.68 -7.63
N GLY A 64 -13.51 -10.39 -7.99
CA GLY A 64 -13.81 -9.31 -7.06
C GLY A 64 -12.65 -8.84 -6.17
N TYR A 65 -11.54 -9.59 -6.06
CA TYR A 65 -10.47 -9.27 -5.09
C TYR A 65 -9.80 -7.92 -5.39
N LEU A 66 -9.43 -7.65 -6.64
CA LEU A 66 -8.85 -6.35 -7.02
C LEU A 66 -9.81 -5.18 -6.71
N THR A 67 -11.11 -5.36 -6.96
CA THR A 67 -12.13 -4.35 -6.67
C THR A 67 -12.26 -4.11 -5.16
N GLU A 68 -12.28 -5.16 -4.35
CA GLU A 68 -12.31 -5.06 -2.89
C GLU A 68 -11.07 -4.36 -2.34
N LEU A 69 -9.89 -4.70 -2.86
CA LEU A 69 -8.61 -4.08 -2.50
C LEU A 69 -8.64 -2.57 -2.78
N LEU A 70 -9.07 -2.16 -3.97
CA LEU A 70 -9.14 -0.75 -4.36
C LEU A 70 -10.19 0.04 -3.55
N ASN A 71 -11.31 -0.60 -3.20
CA ASN A 71 -12.30 -0.01 -2.30
C ASN A 71 -11.72 0.20 -0.90
N ALA A 72 -11.00 -0.78 -0.36
CA ALA A 72 -10.37 -0.69 0.96
C ALA A 72 -9.26 0.39 0.99
N PHE A 73 -8.49 0.53 -0.09
CA PHE A 73 -7.52 1.60 -0.27
C PHE A 73 -8.20 2.99 -0.24
N SER A 74 -9.26 3.17 -1.03
CA SER A 74 -9.99 4.44 -1.13
C SER A 74 -10.61 4.89 0.21
N LEU A 75 -11.12 3.93 0.99
CA LEU A 75 -11.65 4.19 2.34
C LEU A 75 -10.55 4.61 3.33
N SER A 76 -9.35 4.06 3.16
CA SER A 76 -8.19 4.38 4.00
C SER A 76 -7.69 5.81 3.75
N GLU A 77 -7.71 6.29 2.51
CA GLU A 77 -7.38 7.70 2.19
C GLU A 77 -8.40 8.67 2.79
N THR A 78 -9.69 8.30 2.76
CA THR A 78 -10.80 9.12 3.27
C THR A 78 -10.77 9.29 4.80
N THR A 79 -10.04 8.45 5.53
CA THR A 79 -9.94 8.50 7.00
C THR A 79 -8.90 9.50 7.53
N THR A 80 -8.17 10.19 6.64
CA THR A 80 -7.28 11.30 7.05
C THR A 80 -8.11 12.56 7.30
N VAL A 81 -8.77 12.62 8.45
CA VAL A 81 -9.48 13.82 8.93
C VAL A 81 -8.45 14.96 9.14
N PRO A 82 -8.66 16.16 8.57
CA PRO A 82 -7.91 17.34 9.01
C PRO A 82 -8.45 17.76 10.37
N ASP A 83 -7.85 17.28 11.46
CA ASP A 83 -8.10 17.82 12.80
C ASP A 83 -7.40 19.18 12.91
N ALA A 84 -8.06 20.20 12.39
CA ALA A 84 -7.65 21.59 12.51
C ALA A 84 -8.88 22.49 12.55
N GLN A 85 -9.68 22.40 13.62
CA GLN A 85 -10.44 23.54 14.12
C GLN A 85 -10.38 23.57 15.65
N GLU A 86 -9.34 24.27 16.11
CA GLU A 86 -9.27 25.03 17.36
C GLU A 86 -10.65 25.61 17.73
N ALA A 87 -11.33 25.02 18.70
CA ALA A 87 -12.48 25.62 19.34
C ALA A 87 -12.00 26.31 20.62
N ASP A 88 -11.70 27.60 20.48
CA ASP A 88 -11.51 28.56 21.57
C ASP A 88 -12.64 28.40 22.62
N PRO A 89 -12.36 28.22 23.93
CA PRO A 89 -13.41 28.11 24.92
C PRO A 89 -14.19 29.44 25.00
N PRO A 90 -15.54 29.42 25.05
CA PRO A 90 -16.30 30.65 25.16
C PRO A 90 -15.99 31.33 26.50
N SER A 91 -15.27 32.45 26.44
CA SER A 91 -15.11 33.41 27.53
C SER A 91 -16.49 33.87 28.00
N LYS A 92 -16.99 33.23 29.05
CA LYS A 92 -18.25 33.62 29.67
C LYS A 92 -17.99 34.87 30.51
N ARG A 93 -18.32 36.04 29.95
CA ARG A 93 -18.56 37.25 30.74
C ARG A 93 -19.73 36.96 31.69
N SER A 94 -19.54 37.18 32.98
CA SER A 94 -20.63 37.36 33.92
C SER A 94 -20.23 38.49 34.87
N ASP A 95 -20.57 39.70 34.45
CA ASP A 95 -20.96 40.83 35.31
C ASP A 95 -22.50 40.80 35.38
N PRO A 96 -23.16 41.35 36.41
CA PRO A 96 -22.81 42.57 37.13
C PRO A 96 -22.65 42.47 38.66
#